data_AF-A0A3A9BFK6-F1
#
_entry.id   AF-A0A3A9BFK6-F1
#
_cell.length_a   1.000
_cell.length_b   1.000
_cell.length_c   1.000
_cell.angle_alpha   90.00
_cell.angle_beta   90.00
_cell.angle_gamma   90.00
#
_symmetry.space_group_name_H-M   'P 1'
#
loop_
_entity.id
_entity.type
_entity.pdbx_description
1 polymer ?
#
loop_
_entity_poly.entity_id
_entity_poly.type
_entity_poly.pdbx_seq_one_letter_code
_entity_poly.pdbx_strand_id
1 'polypeptide(L)'
;MQDAVLKVQRLGVPPEGGEGDAFPGDEEFPDEETLQIWDEWVEAVDSIKRPITWEEAEILIKCSPTEHMAGVEWTFLHCIESVFASNAIEGFRKLIEKCNSDLMKNMLLERLQNYIISSERTTVP
;
A
#
# COMPACT_ATOMS: atom_id res chain seq x y z
N MET A 1 17.03 -4.64 0.39
CA MET A 1 16.17 -4.55 1.58
C MET A 1 16.43 -3.24 2.28
N GLN A 2 15.53 -2.28 2.12
CA GLN A 2 15.57 -0.98 2.79
C GLN A 2 15.16 -1.12 4.27
N ASP A 3 15.79 -0.35 5.16
CA ASP A 3 15.43 -0.32 6.59
C ASP A 3 13.96 0.10 6.79
N ALA A 4 13.45 1.00 5.96
CA ALA A 4 12.05 1.41 5.95
C ALA A 4 11.08 0.24 5.69
N VAL A 5 11.42 -0.64 4.75
CA VAL A 5 10.60 -1.85 4.45
C VAL A 5 10.63 -2.82 5.63
N LEU A 6 11.79 -2.98 6.26
CA LEU A 6 11.91 -3.80 7.47
C LEU A 6 11.15 -3.18 8.66
N LYS A 7 11.09 -1.84 8.75
CA LYS A 7 10.29 -1.13 9.76
C LYS A 7 8.80 -1.42 9.53
N VAL A 8 8.29 -1.26 8.31
CA VAL A 8 6.89 -1.62 7.97
C VAL A 8 6.61 -3.09 8.29
N GLN A 9 7.53 -4.01 7.95
CA GLN A 9 7.38 -5.42 8.26
C GLN A 9 7.27 -5.70 9.77
N ARG A 10 8.04 -4.98 10.60
CA ARG A 10 8.01 -5.12 12.05
C ARG A 10 6.73 -4.54 12.67
N LEU A 11 6.27 -3.39 12.15
CA LEU A 11 5.03 -2.76 12.56
C LEU A 11 3.80 -3.60 12.14
N GLY A 12 3.90 -4.28 11.00
CA GLY A 12 2.83 -5.12 10.47
C GLY A 12 1.71 -4.30 9.82
N VAL A 13 0.49 -4.81 9.94
CA VAL A 13 -0.72 -4.12 9.47
C VAL A 13 -1.07 -3.03 10.50
N PRO A 14 -1.19 -1.76 10.10
CA PRO A 14 -1.53 -0.71 11.04
C PRO A 14 -2.98 -0.89 11.54
N PRO A 15 -3.32 -0.40 12.75
CA PRO A 15 -4.70 -0.33 13.21
C PRO A 15 -5.56 0.46 12.21
N GLU A 16 -6.81 0.06 12.02
CA GLU A 16 -7.76 0.80 11.16
C GLU A 16 -7.89 2.25 11.63
N GLY A 17 -7.89 3.17 10.66
CA GLY A 17 -8.13 4.58 10.92
C GLY A 17 -9.52 4.83 11.52
N GLY A 18 -9.64 5.87 12.33
CA GLY A 18 -10.95 6.36 12.77
C GLY A 18 -11.70 7.05 11.62
N GLU A 19 -13.03 7.04 11.65
CA GLU A 19 -13.82 7.94 10.81
C GLU A 19 -13.43 9.38 11.17
N GLY A 20 -13.04 10.18 10.17
CA GLY A 20 -12.32 11.45 10.31
C GLY A 20 -13.07 12.61 10.98
N ASP A 21 -14.13 12.30 11.71
CA ASP A 21 -15.02 13.22 12.37
C ASP A 21 -14.78 13.30 13.89
N ALA A 22 -13.99 12.36 14.46
CA ALA A 22 -13.64 12.34 15.87
C ALA A 22 -12.53 13.37 16.20
N PHE A 23 -12.79 14.23 17.19
CA PHE A 23 -11.86 15.24 17.69
C PHE A 23 -11.22 14.82 19.02
N PRO A 24 -10.06 15.39 19.38
CA PRO A 24 -9.44 15.13 20.68
C PRO A 24 -10.41 15.40 21.84
N GLY A 25 -10.79 14.35 22.56
CA GLY A 25 -11.79 14.39 23.64
C GLY A 25 -13.04 13.55 23.39
N ASP A 26 -13.24 13.06 22.18
CA ASP A 26 -14.32 12.11 21.84
C ASP A 26 -13.93 10.68 22.23
N GLU A 27 -14.91 9.85 22.61
CA GLU A 27 -14.67 8.43 22.97
C GLU A 27 -14.16 7.60 21.77
N GLU A 28 -14.45 8.03 20.55
CA GLU A 28 -14.00 7.41 19.29
C GLU A 28 -12.65 7.97 18.81
N PHE A 29 -12.09 8.97 19.50
CA PHE A 29 -10.77 9.49 19.17
C PHE A 29 -9.69 8.46 19.54
N PRO A 30 -8.74 8.16 18.63
CA PRO A 30 -7.69 7.19 18.89
C PRO A 30 -6.86 7.56 20.13
N ASP A 31 -6.47 6.56 20.91
CA ASP A 31 -5.56 6.77 22.04
C ASP A 31 -4.15 7.16 21.55
N GLU A 32 -3.32 7.65 22.48
CA GLU A 32 -1.96 8.12 22.18
C GLU A 32 -1.07 7.01 21.61
N GLU A 33 -1.30 5.75 22.00
CA GLU A 33 -0.58 4.58 21.48
C GLU A 33 -0.92 4.34 20.00
N THR A 34 -2.21 4.38 19.64
CA THR A 34 -2.68 4.23 18.27
C THR A 34 -2.17 5.34 17.36
N LEU A 35 -2.23 6.59 17.83
CA LEU A 35 -1.68 7.73 17.10
C LEU A 35 -0.17 7.57 16.85
N GLN A 36 0.59 7.13 17.86
CA GLN A 36 2.00 6.87 17.71
C GLN A 36 2.28 5.77 16.68
N ILE A 37 1.51 4.67 16.70
CA ILE A 37 1.65 3.60 15.71
C ILE A 37 1.41 4.13 14.30
N TRP A 38 0.38 4.96 14.10
CA TRP A 38 0.10 5.57 12.80
C TRP A 38 1.22 6.48 12.33
N ASP A 39 1.71 7.38 13.19
CA ASP A 39 2.82 8.27 12.86
C ASP A 39 4.09 7.48 12.46
N GLU A 40 4.44 6.45 13.23
CA GLU A 40 5.60 5.60 12.93
C GLU A 40 5.44 4.83 11.62
N TRP A 41 4.20 4.41 11.31
CA TRP A 41 3.88 3.66 10.09
C TRP A 41 3.91 4.57 8.86
N VAL A 42 3.32 5.77 8.95
CA VAL A 42 3.36 6.79 7.88
C VAL A 42 4.80 7.19 7.60
N GLU A 43 5.58 7.51 8.63
CA GLU A 43 7.00 7.85 8.48
C GLU A 43 7.80 6.72 7.80
N ALA A 44 7.52 5.47 8.18
CA ALA A 44 8.17 4.30 7.60
C ALA A 44 7.86 4.19 6.10
N VAL A 45 6.60 4.35 5.70
CA VAL A 45 6.19 4.27 4.29
C VAL A 45 6.75 5.44 3.48
N ASP A 46 6.70 6.66 3.99
CA ASP A 46 7.25 7.84 3.30
C ASP A 46 8.78 7.77 3.13
N SER A 47 9.45 7.05 4.01
CA SER A 47 10.90 6.81 3.92
C SER A 47 11.31 5.77 2.86
N ILE A 48 10.36 5.03 2.28
CA ILE A 48 10.63 4.03 1.25
C ILE A 48 11.04 4.71 -0.06
N LYS A 49 12.24 4.40 -0.53
CA LYS A 49 12.74 4.85 -1.83
C LYS A 49 12.19 3.96 -2.94
N ARG A 50 11.70 4.60 -4.00
CA ARG A 50 11.18 3.94 -5.21
C ARG A 50 12.23 4.03 -6.35
N PRO A 51 12.34 3.01 -7.23
CA PRO A 51 11.58 1.77 -7.21
C PRO A 51 12.06 0.82 -6.09
N ILE A 52 11.13 0.07 -5.52
CA ILE A 52 11.46 -1.02 -4.59
C ILE A 52 11.85 -2.28 -5.37
N THR A 53 12.38 -3.28 -4.68
CA THR A 53 12.67 -4.61 -5.25
C THR A 53 11.45 -5.53 -5.15
N TRP A 54 11.45 -6.63 -5.93
CA TRP A 54 10.38 -7.62 -5.87
C TRP A 54 10.20 -8.25 -4.48
N GLU A 55 11.32 -8.57 -3.82
CA GLU A 55 11.33 -9.11 -2.45
C GLU A 55 10.70 -8.12 -1.46
N GLU A 56 11.02 -6.83 -1.59
CA GLU A 56 10.41 -5.78 -0.78
C GLU A 56 8.90 -5.66 -1.04
N ALA A 57 8.47 -5.77 -2.30
CA ALA A 57 7.05 -5.76 -2.63
C ALA A 57 6.29 -6.96 -2.05
N GLU A 58 6.90 -8.16 -2.02
CA GLU A 58 6.30 -9.35 -1.40
C GLU A 58 6.14 -9.24 0.12
N ILE A 59 6.99 -8.44 0.76
CA ILE A 59 6.88 -8.10 2.18
C ILE A 59 5.77 -7.06 2.36
N LEU A 60 5.88 -5.93 1.67
CA LEU A 60 4.96 -4.80 1.82
C LEU A 60 3.53 -5.22 1.50
N ILE A 61 3.27 -5.96 0.43
CA ILE A 61 1.90 -6.31 0.02
C ILE A 61 1.10 -7.04 1.12
N LYS A 62 1.78 -7.73 2.04
CA LYS A 62 1.16 -8.43 3.19
C LYS A 62 0.93 -7.55 4.40
N CYS A 63 1.50 -6.36 4.40
CA CYS A 63 1.36 -5.31 5.41
C CYS A 63 0.52 -4.15 4.87
N SER A 64 -0.28 -4.36 3.83
CA SER A 64 -1.04 -3.30 3.20
C SER A 64 -1.98 -2.64 4.21
N PRO A 65 -2.07 -1.30 4.21
CA PRO A 65 -2.97 -0.58 5.10
C PRO A 65 -4.41 -0.92 4.72
N THR A 66 -5.29 -0.87 5.71
CA THR A 66 -6.74 -1.01 5.52
C THR A 66 -7.32 0.32 5.03
N GLU A 67 -8.36 0.84 5.67
CA GLU A 67 -9.03 2.09 5.30
C GLU A 67 -8.73 3.19 6.32
N HIS A 68 -8.94 4.44 5.90
CA HIS A 68 -8.90 5.65 6.74
C HIS A 68 -7.52 6.02 7.35
N MET A 69 -6.41 5.59 6.75
CA MET A 69 -5.05 5.85 7.23
C MET A 69 -4.48 7.18 6.70
N ALA A 70 -5.29 8.24 6.73
CA ALA A 70 -4.86 9.62 6.42
C ALA A 70 -4.16 9.83 5.05
N GLY A 71 -4.45 9.01 4.04
CA GLY A 71 -3.92 9.19 2.67
C GLY A 71 -2.60 8.47 2.40
N VAL A 72 -2.03 7.76 3.38
CA VAL A 72 -0.82 6.94 3.19
C VAL A 72 -1.01 5.82 2.16
N GLU A 73 -2.27 5.41 1.94
CA GLU A 73 -2.68 4.41 0.96
C GLU A 73 -2.11 4.75 -0.42
N TRP A 74 -2.06 6.04 -0.78
CA TRP A 74 -1.52 6.49 -2.05
C TRP A 74 0.00 6.31 -2.17
N THR A 75 0.76 6.70 -1.13
CA THR A 75 2.22 6.50 -1.13
C THR A 75 2.54 5.01 -1.18
N PHE A 76 1.81 4.21 -0.41
CA PHE A 76 1.97 2.77 -0.36
C PHE A 76 1.65 2.09 -1.69
N LEU A 77 0.53 2.47 -2.32
CA LEU A 77 0.10 1.97 -3.62
C LEU A 77 1.22 2.18 -4.66
N HIS A 78 1.76 3.39 -4.72
CA HIS A 78 2.84 3.72 -5.65
C HIS A 78 4.17 3.04 -5.30
N CYS A 79 4.40 2.62 -4.05
CA CYS A 79 5.54 1.78 -3.72
C CYS A 79 5.40 0.41 -4.37
N ILE A 80 4.24 -0.25 -4.24
CA ILE A 80 3.98 -1.54 -4.89
C ILE A 80 4.03 -1.42 -6.41
N GLU A 81 3.38 -0.41 -7.00
CA GLU A 81 3.39 -0.19 -8.45
C GLU A 81 4.81 0.01 -9.01
N SER A 82 5.75 0.50 -8.21
CA SER A 82 7.11 0.76 -8.69
C SER A 82 7.89 -0.49 -9.11
N VAL A 83 7.44 -1.70 -8.73
CA VAL A 83 8.03 -2.97 -9.23
C VAL A 83 7.39 -3.47 -10.51
N PHE A 84 6.29 -2.87 -10.94
CA PHE A 84 5.57 -3.31 -12.12
C PHE A 84 6.41 -3.10 -13.38
N ALA A 85 6.47 -4.13 -14.21
CA ALA A 85 7.02 -4.08 -15.55
C ALA A 85 6.05 -4.72 -16.53
N SER A 86 5.99 -4.20 -17.76
CA SER A 86 5.03 -4.63 -18.79
C SER A 86 5.15 -6.12 -19.17
N ASN A 87 6.34 -6.69 -19.03
CA ASN A 87 6.61 -8.12 -19.27
C ASN A 87 6.31 -9.01 -18.05
N ALA A 88 5.92 -8.43 -16.91
CA ALA A 88 5.70 -9.12 -15.64
C ALA A 88 4.24 -9.06 -15.16
N ILE A 89 3.27 -8.84 -16.07
CA ILE A 89 1.84 -8.71 -15.76
C ILE A 89 1.32 -9.86 -14.88
N GLU A 90 1.61 -11.10 -15.26
CA GLU A 90 1.14 -12.28 -14.50
C GLU A 90 1.82 -12.39 -13.13
N GLY A 91 3.11 -12.04 -13.05
CA GLY A 91 3.82 -11.99 -11.78
C GLY A 91 3.23 -10.93 -10.86
N PHE A 92 2.89 -9.76 -11.41
CA PHE A 92 2.33 -8.65 -10.64
C PHE A 92 0.90 -8.97 -10.19
N ARG A 93 0.09 -9.62 -11.03
CA ARG A 93 -1.23 -10.14 -10.64
C ARG A 93 -1.13 -11.09 -9.44
N LYS A 94 -0.21 -12.05 -9.48
CA LYS A 94 0.04 -12.99 -8.37
C LYS A 94 0.56 -12.30 -7.11
N LEU A 95 1.31 -11.21 -7.25
CA LEU A 95 1.73 -10.39 -6.11
C LEU A 95 0.51 -9.76 -5.45
N ILE A 96 -0.37 -9.12 -6.24
CA ILE A 96 -1.60 -8.48 -5.75
C ILE A 96 -2.54 -9.47 -5.06
N GLU A 97 -2.59 -10.73 -5.52
CA GLU A 97 -3.39 -11.78 -4.87
C GLU A 97 -2.96 -12.09 -3.44
N LYS A 98 -1.72 -11.77 -3.06
CA LYS A 98 -1.21 -11.91 -1.67
C LYS A 98 -1.59 -10.74 -0.77
N CYS A 99 -2.25 -9.71 -1.29
CA CYS A 99 -2.64 -8.52 -0.54
C CYS A 99 -3.63 -8.87 0.57
N ASN A 100 -3.35 -8.39 1.79
CA ASN A 100 -4.18 -8.57 2.98
C ASN A 100 -5.31 -7.53 3.10
N SER A 101 -5.33 -6.50 2.25
CA SER A 101 -6.31 -5.42 2.23
C SER A 101 -7.12 -5.46 0.94
N ASP A 102 -8.44 -5.59 1.03
CA ASP A 102 -9.34 -5.64 -0.12
C ASP A 102 -9.35 -4.30 -0.88
N LEU A 103 -9.32 -3.17 -0.17
CA LEU A 103 -9.21 -1.83 -0.76
C LEU A 103 -7.97 -1.75 -1.66
N MET A 104 -6.79 -2.02 -1.09
CA MET A 104 -5.51 -1.93 -1.80
C MET A 104 -5.44 -2.93 -2.95
N LYS A 105 -5.95 -4.15 -2.76
CA LYS A 105 -6.03 -5.18 -3.79
C LYS A 105 -6.87 -4.71 -4.98
N ASN A 106 -8.05 -4.17 -4.73
CA ASN A 106 -8.96 -3.70 -5.77
C ASN A 106 -8.35 -2.52 -6.54
N MET A 107 -7.73 -1.55 -5.84
CA MET A 107 -7.04 -0.43 -6.48
C MET A 107 -5.89 -0.89 -7.39
N LEU A 108 -5.06 -1.83 -6.94
CA LEU A 108 -3.97 -2.38 -7.74
C LEU A 108 -4.48 -3.16 -8.96
N LEU A 109 -5.53 -3.98 -8.80
CA LEU A 109 -6.15 -4.74 -9.88
C LEU A 109 -6.77 -3.83 -10.94
N GLU A 110 -7.51 -2.80 -10.53
CA GLU A 110 -8.12 -1.84 -11.45
C GLU A 110 -7.07 -1.17 -12.32
N ARG A 111 -5.95 -0.75 -11.72
CA ARG A 111 -4.85 -0.09 -12.43
C ARG A 111 -4.11 -1.02 -13.37
N LEU A 112 -3.85 -2.26 -12.94
CA LEU A 112 -3.30 -3.29 -13.82
C LEU A 112 -4.22 -3.55 -15.01
N GLN A 113 -5.53 -3.63 -14.78
CA GLN A 113 -6.51 -3.84 -15.84
C GLN A 113 -6.56 -2.65 -16.81
N ASN A 114 -6.53 -1.41 -16.29
CA ASN A 114 -6.46 -0.20 -17.10
C ASN A 114 -5.20 -0.18 -17.97
N TYR A 115 -4.06 -0.60 -17.43
CA TYR A 115 -2.82 -0.75 -18.19
C TYR A 115 -3.00 -1.75 -19.35
N ILE A 116 -3.50 -2.96 -19.07
CA ILE A 116 -3.72 -4.01 -20.09
C ILE A 116 -4.61 -3.48 -21.22
N ILE A 117 -5.78 -2.91 -20.88
CA ILE A 117 -6.71 -2.37 -21.86
C ILE A 117 -6.07 -1.23 -22.68
N SER A 118 -5.27 -0.37 -22.05
CA SER A 118 -4.59 0.73 -22.75
C SER A 118 -3.52 0.23 -23.73
N SER A 119 -2.82 -0.84 -23.38
CA SER A 119 -1.78 -1.47 -24.21
C SER A 119 -2.36 -2.17 -25.43
N GLU A 120 -3.54 -2.78 -25.32
CA GLU A 120 -4.23 -3.43 -26.44
C GLU A 120 -4.72 -2.40 -27.46
N ARG A 121 -5.21 -1.24 -26.99
CA ARG A 121 -5.67 -0.14 -27.87
C ARG A 121 -4.56 0.49 -28.71
N THR A 122 -3.31 0.41 -28.26
CA THR A 122 -2.14 0.94 -29.00
C THR A 122 -1.57 -0.04 -30.03
N THR A 123 -2.03 -1.30 -30.04
CA THR A 123 -1.60 -2.34 -30.99
C THR A 123 -2.47 -2.47 -32.25
N VAL A 124 -3.45 -1.57 -32.44
CA VAL A 124 -4.27 -1.54 -33.66
C VAL A 124 -3.55 -0.69 -34.73
N PRO A 125 -3.15 -1.27 -35.89
CA PRO A 125 -2.45 -0.56 -36.96
C PRO A 125 -3.31 0.48 -37.69
#